data_AF-A0A3S9GV71-F1
#
_entry.id   AF-A0A3S9GV71-F1
#
_cell.length_a   1.000
_cell.length_b   1.000
_cell.length_c   1.000
_cell.angle_alpha   90.00
_cell.angle_beta   90.00
_cell.angle_gamma   90.00
#
_symmetry.space_group_name_H-M   'P 1'
#
loop_
_entity.id
_entity.type
_entity.pdbx_description
1 polymer ?
#
loop_
_entity_poly.entity_id
_entity_poly.type
_entity_poly.pdbx_seq_one_letter_code
_entity_poly.pdbx_strand_id
1 'polypeptide(L)'
;MRQTQQILSFDPMVEHGSGRPLLRGKVLRNIHPGEARAFRESLDWVVDCGITEVGSVLYAKFQQARFSALAALVYPYATSEQLVWLSKFVVFLFAYDDVNDDREQLVQNPTLDGELEMLEESLMSIARGSRPRGAEQPLARAFADFMAEFQRYASDDWLACFADDVEDYLLANRMERKVHVSDNVMKPADYIPCRRSLSACRAGFDVGAALLGIDCAKIRSSEIARVMATLGNDHFSWLNDLFGIDRDLKQGTASNLIICLAAHTTHDLHHALDMTVNMLNETCTTFFELEHSEHVRADPDVRLYSQIVRSSIVGTLSWYYRSERYNAAHAKQH
;
A
#
# COMPACT_ATOMS: atom_id res chain seq x y z
N MET A 1 -18.45 19.85 18.22
CA MET A 1 -17.98 18.47 17.97
C MET A 1 -19.09 17.71 17.29
N ARG A 2 -19.05 17.56 15.95
CA ARG A 2 -19.93 16.59 15.29
C ARG A 2 -19.41 15.22 15.70
N GLN A 3 -20.23 14.39 16.33
CA GLN A 3 -19.88 12.98 16.50
C GLN A 3 -19.67 12.42 15.09
N THR A 4 -18.43 12.07 14.75
CA THR A 4 -18.15 11.40 13.48
C THR A 4 -18.79 10.02 13.58
N GLN A 5 -19.98 9.89 13.01
CA GLN A 5 -20.69 8.63 12.90
C GLN A 5 -19.79 7.64 12.16
N GLN A 6 -19.64 6.43 12.70
CA GLN A 6 -18.93 5.36 12.03
C GLN A 6 -19.62 5.05 10.70
N ILE A 7 -18.92 5.24 9.59
CA ILE A 7 -19.42 5.05 8.22
C ILE A 7 -19.33 3.58 7.83
N LEU A 8 -18.18 2.94 8.08
CA LEU A 8 -18.02 1.49 7.91
C LEU A 8 -18.46 0.79 9.21
N SER A 9 -19.78 0.70 9.39
CA SER A 9 -20.43 0.10 10.57
C SER A 9 -20.82 -1.37 10.41
N PHE A 10 -20.44 -1.99 9.30
CA PHE A 10 -20.78 -3.36 8.92
C PHE A 10 -19.57 -4.01 8.23
N ASP A 11 -19.52 -5.35 8.24
CA ASP A 11 -18.51 -6.10 7.47
C ASP A 11 -18.94 -6.13 5.99
N PRO A 12 -18.23 -5.46 5.06
CA PRO A 12 -18.63 -5.41 3.66
C PRO A 12 -18.53 -6.79 2.98
N MET A 13 -17.90 -7.77 3.61
CA MET A 13 -17.78 -9.15 3.11
C MET A 13 -18.87 -10.10 3.62
N VAL A 14 -19.84 -9.62 4.41
CA VAL A 14 -20.95 -10.42 4.95
C VAL A 14 -22.29 -9.87 4.44
N GLU A 15 -23.26 -10.74 4.15
CA GLU A 15 -24.61 -10.30 3.78
C GLU A 15 -25.38 -9.77 5.00
N HIS A 16 -25.94 -8.57 4.90
CA HIS A 16 -26.64 -7.88 6.01
C HIS A 16 -28.16 -7.72 5.79
N GLY A 17 -28.73 -8.27 4.71
CA GLY A 17 -30.16 -8.17 4.39
C GLY A 17 -30.66 -6.76 4.04
N SER A 18 -29.79 -5.74 4.11
CA SER A 18 -30.08 -4.32 3.85
C SER A 18 -30.05 -3.93 2.37
N GLY A 19 -29.77 -4.87 1.46
CA GLY A 19 -29.64 -4.61 0.02
C GLY A 19 -28.32 -3.95 -0.39
N ARG A 20 -27.38 -3.73 0.55
CA ARG A 20 -26.05 -3.19 0.29
C ARG A 20 -25.21 -4.18 -0.53
N PRO A 21 -24.30 -3.69 -1.39
CA PRO A 21 -23.44 -4.56 -2.17
C PRO A 21 -22.45 -5.31 -1.27
N LEU A 22 -22.22 -6.58 -1.61
CA LEU A 22 -21.25 -7.45 -0.96
C LEU A 22 -19.88 -7.28 -1.63
N LEU A 23 -18.83 -6.98 -0.86
CA LEU A 23 -17.45 -7.03 -1.33
C LEU A 23 -17.05 -8.49 -1.56
N ARG A 24 -16.86 -8.84 -2.83
CA ARG A 24 -16.53 -10.20 -3.26
C ARG A 24 -15.01 -10.33 -3.38
N GLY A 25 -14.51 -11.46 -2.91
CA GLY A 25 -13.10 -11.80 -3.09
C GLY A 25 -12.72 -13.04 -2.30
N LYS A 26 -11.55 -13.59 -2.64
CA LYS A 26 -11.02 -14.77 -1.96
C LYS A 26 -10.20 -14.34 -0.75
N VAL A 27 -10.62 -14.75 0.45
CA VAL A 27 -9.78 -14.65 1.66
C VAL A 27 -8.92 -15.91 1.77
N LEU A 28 -7.61 -15.73 1.76
CA LEU A 28 -6.67 -16.83 1.96
C LEU A 28 -6.77 -17.33 3.40
N ARG A 29 -6.76 -18.66 3.59
CA ARG A 29 -6.79 -19.30 4.92
C ARG A 29 -5.38 -19.57 5.48
N ASN A 30 -4.43 -19.88 4.60
CA ASN A 30 -3.06 -20.16 4.99
C ASN A 30 -2.19 -18.93 4.75
N ILE A 31 -1.17 -18.77 5.60
CA ILE A 31 -0.14 -17.75 5.47
C ILE A 31 1.22 -18.42 5.28
N HIS A 32 2.16 -17.71 4.67
CA HIS A 32 3.51 -18.21 4.44
C HIS A 32 4.14 -18.72 5.75
N PRO A 33 4.75 -19.92 5.79
CA PRO A 33 5.30 -20.50 7.03
C PRO A 33 6.44 -19.67 7.64
N GLY A 34 7.11 -18.86 6.82
CA GLY A 34 8.14 -17.91 7.26
C GLY A 34 7.61 -16.64 7.93
N GLU A 35 6.29 -16.40 7.99
CA GLU A 35 5.72 -15.15 8.49
C GLU A 35 6.10 -14.86 9.94
N ALA A 36 6.11 -15.87 10.82
CA ALA A 36 6.46 -15.68 12.23
C ALA A 36 7.92 -15.24 12.40
N ARG A 37 8.82 -15.70 11.53
CA ARG A 37 10.23 -15.26 11.50
C ARG A 37 10.31 -13.83 10.99
N ALA A 38 9.66 -13.54 9.86
CA ALA A 38 9.64 -12.22 9.25
C ALA A 38 9.05 -11.16 10.17
N PHE A 39 7.99 -11.49 10.92
CA PHE A 39 7.40 -10.63 11.95
C PHE A 39 8.43 -10.17 12.97
N ARG A 40 9.10 -11.12 13.64
CA ARG A 40 10.11 -10.79 14.68
C ARG A 40 11.27 -10.00 14.09
N GLU A 41 11.88 -10.49 13.02
CA GLU A 41 13.09 -9.86 12.45
C GLU A 41 12.80 -8.47 11.86
N SER A 42 11.61 -8.25 11.29
CA SER A 42 11.21 -6.91 10.83
C SER A 42 10.92 -5.93 11.97
N LEU A 43 10.43 -6.41 13.12
CA LEU A 43 10.21 -5.59 14.31
C LEU A 43 11.52 -5.24 15.03
N ASP A 44 12.43 -6.19 15.16
CA ASP A 44 13.77 -5.93 15.69
C ASP A 44 14.49 -4.92 14.78
N TRP A 45 14.37 -5.10 13.47
CA TRP A 45 14.98 -4.22 12.48
C TRP A 45 14.52 -2.76 12.55
N VAL A 46 13.22 -2.48 12.74
CA VAL A 46 12.77 -1.07 12.87
C VAL A 46 13.31 -0.40 14.13
N VAL A 47 13.53 -1.17 15.20
CA VAL A 47 14.17 -0.67 16.42
C VAL A 47 15.65 -0.41 16.17
N ASP A 48 16.35 -1.35 15.53
CA ASP A 48 17.77 -1.21 15.17
C ASP A 48 18.03 -0.04 14.20
N CYS A 49 17.09 0.25 13.31
CA CYS A 49 17.12 1.41 12.43
C CYS A 49 16.81 2.73 13.16
N GLY A 50 16.28 2.68 14.38
CA GLY A 50 15.87 3.86 15.14
C GLY A 50 14.55 4.48 14.67
N ILE A 51 13.73 3.75 13.91
CA ILE A 51 12.40 4.21 13.48
C ILE A 51 11.46 4.29 14.67
N THR A 52 11.61 3.35 15.61
CA THR A 52 10.78 3.26 16.80
C THR A 52 11.56 2.65 17.95
N GLU A 53 10.99 2.70 19.15
CA GLU A 53 11.56 2.11 20.36
C GLU A 53 10.59 1.08 20.95
N VAL A 54 11.13 0.02 21.55
CA VAL A 54 10.34 -1.02 22.21
C VAL A 54 9.43 -0.39 23.27
N GLY A 55 8.13 -0.67 23.18
CA GLY A 55 7.12 -0.17 24.11
C GLY A 55 6.52 1.19 23.76
N SER A 56 7.00 1.86 22.70
CA SER A 56 6.36 3.06 22.18
C SER A 56 5.00 2.76 21.53
N VAL A 57 4.18 3.81 21.34
CA VAL A 57 2.89 3.70 20.64
C VAL A 57 3.07 3.22 19.20
N LEU A 58 4.10 3.71 18.50
CA LEU A 58 4.41 3.30 17.12
C LEU A 58 4.83 1.82 17.04
N TYR A 59 5.65 1.36 18.00
CA TYR A 59 6.00 -0.05 18.10
C TYR A 59 4.77 -0.94 18.31
N ALA A 60 3.85 -0.56 19.21
CA ALA A 60 2.60 -1.28 19.41
C ALA A 60 1.70 -1.29 18.16
N LYS A 61 1.62 -0.17 17.42
CA LYS A 61 0.92 -0.10 16.12
C LYS A 61 1.51 -1.11 15.13
N PHE A 62 2.83 -1.21 15.04
CA PHE A 62 3.49 -2.15 14.11
C PHE A 62 3.26 -3.61 14.50
N GLN A 63 3.29 -3.92 15.81
CA GLN A 63 2.95 -5.24 16.32
C GLN A 63 1.51 -5.65 15.94
N GLN A 64 0.53 -4.76 16.14
CA GLN A 64 -0.88 -5.03 15.83
C GLN A 64 -1.14 -5.12 14.33
N ALA A 65 -0.48 -4.28 13.53
CA ALA A 65 -0.66 -4.26 12.08
C ALA A 65 -0.14 -5.53 11.40
N ARG A 66 0.84 -6.22 12.00
CA ARG A 66 1.48 -7.43 11.47
C ARG A 66 1.82 -7.28 9.98
N PHE A 67 2.64 -6.28 9.63
CA PHE A 67 3.01 -6.00 8.24
C PHE A 67 3.74 -7.16 7.55
N SER A 68 4.40 -8.02 8.32
CA SER A 68 4.90 -9.33 7.86
C SER A 68 3.81 -10.21 7.25
N ALA A 69 2.59 -10.15 7.79
CA ALA A 69 1.45 -10.90 7.28
C ALA A 69 0.98 -10.35 5.94
N LEU A 70 0.99 -9.03 5.75
CA LEU A 70 0.73 -8.42 4.45
C LEU A 70 1.78 -8.86 3.43
N ALA A 71 3.07 -8.76 3.78
CA ALA A 71 4.16 -9.23 2.92
C ALA A 71 4.01 -10.72 2.54
N ALA A 72 3.67 -11.58 3.52
CA ALA A 72 3.46 -13.01 3.31
C ALA A 72 2.29 -13.33 2.38
N LEU A 73 1.27 -12.47 2.36
CA LEU A 73 0.07 -12.63 1.54
C LEU A 73 0.26 -12.06 0.12
N VAL A 74 1.03 -10.98 -0.02
CA VAL A 74 1.34 -10.31 -1.30
C VAL A 74 2.48 -10.99 -2.06
N TYR A 75 3.46 -11.55 -1.34
CA TYR A 75 4.61 -12.27 -1.91
C TYR A 75 4.62 -13.75 -1.47
N PRO A 76 3.56 -14.54 -1.78
CA PRO A 76 3.43 -15.90 -1.27
C PRO A 76 4.45 -16.89 -1.87
N TYR A 77 5.15 -16.48 -2.93
CA TYR A 77 6.18 -17.25 -3.63
C TYR A 77 7.59 -17.03 -3.06
N ALA A 78 7.78 -16.06 -2.17
CA ALA A 78 9.08 -15.79 -1.56
C ALA A 78 9.51 -16.95 -0.66
N THR A 79 10.81 -17.22 -0.60
CA THR A 79 11.37 -18.10 0.44
C THR A 79 11.23 -17.44 1.83
N SER A 80 11.38 -18.23 2.90
CA SER A 80 11.36 -17.70 4.27
C SER A 80 12.44 -16.66 4.54
N GLU A 81 13.58 -16.72 3.85
CA GLU A 81 14.64 -15.71 3.95
C GLU A 81 14.25 -14.44 3.19
N GLN A 82 13.75 -14.58 1.96
CA GLN A 82 13.29 -13.45 1.16
C GLN A 82 12.14 -12.69 1.82
N LEU A 83 11.24 -13.41 2.50
CA LEU A 83 10.11 -12.80 3.19
C LEU A 83 10.53 -11.82 4.30
N VAL A 84 11.70 -12.02 4.93
CA VAL A 84 12.20 -11.10 5.96
C VAL A 84 12.44 -9.71 5.36
N TRP A 85 13.19 -9.60 4.28
CA TRP A 85 13.49 -8.29 3.68
C TRP A 85 12.28 -7.69 2.95
N LEU A 86 11.41 -8.51 2.36
CA LEU A 86 10.12 -8.04 1.83
C LEU A 86 9.25 -7.44 2.95
N SER A 87 9.29 -8.02 4.15
CA SER A 87 8.58 -7.46 5.31
C SER A 87 9.20 -6.13 5.74
N LYS A 88 10.52 -5.99 5.72
CA LYS A 88 11.20 -4.70 5.97
C LYS A 88 10.73 -3.61 5.01
N PHE A 89 10.58 -3.92 3.72
CA PHE A 89 10.06 -2.98 2.72
C PHE A 89 8.65 -2.50 3.07
N VAL A 90 7.74 -3.44 3.34
CA VAL A 90 6.36 -3.11 3.71
C VAL A 90 6.34 -2.25 4.98
N VAL A 91 7.10 -2.63 6.00
CA VAL A 91 7.20 -1.86 7.25
C VAL A 91 7.76 -0.45 7.00
N PHE A 92 8.79 -0.31 6.16
CA PHE A 92 9.35 0.99 5.77
C PHE A 92 8.28 1.89 5.13
N LEU A 93 7.49 1.37 4.19
CA LEU A 93 6.43 2.17 3.54
C LEU A 93 5.43 2.71 4.58
N PHE A 94 4.99 1.87 5.52
CA PHE A 94 4.09 2.31 6.59
C PHE A 94 4.74 3.23 7.62
N ALA A 95 6.05 3.12 7.85
CA ALA A 95 6.79 4.01 8.72
C ALA A 95 6.94 5.40 8.10
N TYR A 96 7.22 5.48 6.79
CA TYR A 96 7.21 6.74 6.07
C TYR A 96 5.81 7.37 6.05
N ASP A 97 4.77 6.57 5.77
CA ASP A 97 3.35 6.99 5.79
C ASP A 97 2.94 7.59 7.15
N ASP A 98 3.31 6.96 8.28
CA ASP A 98 2.95 7.47 9.62
C ASP A 98 3.60 8.84 9.92
N VAL A 99 4.82 9.10 9.44
CA VAL A 99 5.46 10.43 9.59
C VAL A 99 4.91 11.44 8.59
N ASN A 100 4.64 11.02 7.36
CA ASN A 100 4.06 11.84 6.29
C ASN A 100 2.66 12.38 6.67
N ASP A 101 1.87 11.54 7.33
CA ASP A 101 0.47 11.81 7.69
C ASP A 101 0.27 12.37 9.10
N ASP A 102 1.35 12.60 9.88
CA ASP A 102 1.26 13.18 11.22
C ASP A 102 0.99 14.70 11.17
N ARG A 103 -0.28 15.02 10.92
CA ARG A 103 -0.80 16.40 10.83
C ARG A 103 -0.57 17.21 12.09
N GLU A 104 -0.68 16.57 13.25
CA GLU A 104 -0.48 17.27 14.51
C GLU A 104 0.96 17.75 14.61
N GLN A 105 1.92 16.87 14.27
CA GLN A 105 3.33 17.24 14.22
C GLN A 105 3.63 18.26 13.11
N LEU A 106 3.03 18.14 11.92
CA LEU A 106 3.23 19.11 10.83
C LEU A 106 2.75 20.52 11.21
N VAL A 107 1.70 20.64 12.03
CA VAL A 107 1.22 21.94 12.54
C VAL A 107 2.09 22.43 13.70
N GLN A 108 2.52 21.54 14.58
CA GLN A 108 3.29 21.90 15.79
C GLN A 108 4.77 22.17 15.51
N ASN A 109 5.34 21.57 14.46
CA ASN A 109 6.74 21.68 14.09
C ASN A 109 6.93 22.34 12.71
N PRO A 110 7.23 23.65 12.65
CA PRO A 110 7.41 24.38 11.40
C PRO A 110 8.57 23.91 10.52
N THR A 111 9.53 23.13 11.05
CA THR A 111 10.66 22.62 10.26
C THR A 111 10.38 21.25 9.64
N LEU A 112 9.33 20.54 10.09
CA LEU A 112 9.08 19.15 9.71
C LEU A 112 8.85 18.97 8.21
N ASP A 113 8.13 19.88 7.55
CA ASP A 113 7.91 19.77 6.10
C ASP A 113 9.23 19.85 5.32
N GLY A 114 10.14 20.75 5.71
CA GLY A 114 11.48 20.84 5.13
C GLY A 114 12.37 19.64 5.46
N GLU A 115 12.22 19.06 6.66
CA GLU A 115 12.91 17.82 7.05
C GLU A 115 12.42 16.62 6.23
N LEU A 116 11.11 16.53 5.96
CA LEU A 116 10.52 15.52 5.08
C LEU A 116 10.95 15.69 3.62
N GLU A 117 11.02 16.93 3.13
CA GLU A 117 11.57 17.20 1.80
C GLU A 117 13.02 16.71 1.68
N MET A 118 13.87 17.02 2.66
CA MET A 118 15.26 16.52 2.68
C MET A 118 15.34 15.00 2.77
N LEU A 119 14.47 14.37 3.56
CA LEU A 119 14.37 12.91 3.65
C LEU A 119 14.02 12.32 2.28
N GLU A 120 12.99 12.84 1.62
CA GLU A 120 12.55 12.38 0.30
C GLU A 120 13.63 12.54 -0.77
N GLU A 121 14.36 13.67 -0.79
CA GLU A 121 15.51 13.84 -1.68
C GLU A 121 16.60 12.78 -1.42
N SER A 122 16.82 12.42 -0.16
CA SER A 122 17.72 11.33 0.20
C SER A 122 17.20 9.97 -0.25
N LEU A 123 15.92 9.66 -0.03
CA LEU A 123 15.30 8.41 -0.48
C LEU A 123 15.37 8.26 -2.00
N MET A 124 15.07 9.31 -2.77
CA MET A 124 15.22 9.33 -4.23
C MET A 124 16.68 9.09 -4.63
N SER A 125 17.63 9.75 -3.97
CA SER A 125 19.06 9.56 -4.24
C SER A 125 19.52 8.13 -3.95
N ILE A 126 19.05 7.53 -2.85
CA ILE A 126 19.35 6.15 -2.44
C ILE A 126 18.75 5.15 -3.44
N ALA A 127 17.52 5.38 -3.91
CA ALA A 127 16.90 4.54 -4.93
C ALA A 127 17.73 4.53 -6.23
N ARG A 128 18.39 5.65 -6.55
CA ARG A 128 19.32 5.80 -7.69
C ARG A 128 20.76 5.32 -7.40
N GLY A 129 20.98 4.63 -6.28
CA GLY A 129 22.27 4.00 -5.95
C GLY A 129 23.22 4.86 -5.12
N SER A 130 22.78 6.03 -4.63
CA SER A 130 23.59 6.80 -3.67
C SER A 130 23.70 6.05 -2.34
N ARG A 131 24.84 6.22 -1.66
CA ARG A 131 25.01 5.72 -0.29
C ARG A 131 24.49 6.74 0.73
N PRO A 132 23.95 6.26 1.87
CA PRO A 132 23.69 7.10 3.03
C PRO A 132 24.85 8.01 3.40
N ARG A 133 24.59 9.28 3.65
CA ARG A 133 25.52 10.27 4.19
C ARG A 133 25.41 10.32 5.73
N GLY A 134 26.49 9.99 6.44
CA GLY A 134 26.67 10.31 7.87
C GLY A 134 25.54 9.86 8.81
N ALA A 135 25.21 10.69 9.81
CA ALA A 135 24.09 10.48 10.72
C ALA A 135 22.76 10.79 10.00
N GLU A 136 22.41 9.95 9.04
CA GLU A 136 21.16 10.04 8.30
C GLU A 136 19.96 9.68 9.17
N GLN A 137 18.79 10.24 8.83
CA GLN A 137 17.55 9.96 9.53
C GLN A 137 17.22 8.45 9.50
N PRO A 138 16.55 7.91 10.53
CA PRO A 138 16.18 6.49 10.64
C PRO A 138 15.56 5.87 9.37
N LEU A 139 14.66 6.60 8.71
CA LEU A 139 13.98 6.15 7.49
C LEU A 139 14.94 6.03 6.29
N ALA A 140 15.89 6.95 6.14
CA ALA A 140 16.90 6.87 5.07
C ALA A 140 17.82 5.65 5.28
N ARG A 141 18.24 5.42 6.53
CA ARG A 141 19.03 4.22 6.90
C ARG A 141 18.28 2.92 6.59
N ALA A 142 17.00 2.86 6.96
CA ALA A 142 16.15 1.71 6.72
C ALA A 142 15.97 1.45 5.21
N PHE A 143 15.72 2.50 4.43
CA PHE A 143 15.58 2.37 2.98
C PHE A 143 16.87 1.91 2.31
N ALA A 144 18.03 2.41 2.74
CA ALA A 144 19.32 1.97 2.22
C ALA A 144 19.63 0.51 2.57
N ASP A 145 19.28 0.03 3.76
CA ASP A 145 19.40 -1.39 4.13
C ASP A 145 18.54 -2.26 3.22
N PHE A 146 17.29 -1.85 2.95
CA PHE A 146 16.43 -2.51 1.99
C PHE A 146 17.04 -2.53 0.58
N MET A 147 17.51 -1.37 0.08
CA MET A 147 18.07 -1.25 -1.27
C MET A 147 19.31 -2.13 -1.46
N ALA A 148 20.15 -2.27 -0.44
CA ALA A 148 21.32 -3.14 -0.48
C ALA A 148 20.95 -4.62 -0.73
N GLU A 149 19.83 -5.08 -0.17
CA GLU A 149 19.33 -6.43 -0.43
C GLU A 149 18.57 -6.51 -1.76
N PHE A 150 17.78 -5.49 -2.12
CA PHE A 150 17.04 -5.45 -3.38
C PHE A 150 17.96 -5.52 -4.61
N GLN A 151 19.12 -4.87 -4.58
CA GLN A 151 20.15 -4.91 -5.62
C GLN A 151 20.68 -6.32 -5.91
N ARG A 152 20.47 -7.29 -5.02
CA ARG A 152 20.89 -8.69 -5.24
C ARG A 152 19.92 -9.46 -6.13
N TYR A 153 18.69 -8.96 -6.30
CA TYR A 153 17.63 -9.58 -7.09
C TYR A 153 17.30 -8.77 -8.35
N ALA A 154 17.37 -7.45 -8.28
CA ALA A 154 17.02 -6.57 -9.39
C ALA A 154 18.14 -6.45 -10.43
N SER A 155 17.76 -6.50 -11.70
CA SER A 155 18.62 -6.04 -12.80
C SER A 155 18.76 -4.51 -12.78
N ASP A 156 19.72 -3.97 -13.53
CA ASP A 156 19.89 -2.51 -13.70
C ASP A 156 18.60 -1.85 -14.21
N ASP A 157 17.88 -2.51 -15.13
CA ASP A 157 16.58 -2.04 -15.62
C ASP A 157 15.55 -1.99 -14.49
N TRP A 158 15.42 -3.04 -13.66
CA TRP A 158 14.49 -3.02 -12.53
C TRP A 158 14.88 -2.00 -11.46
N LEU A 159 16.16 -1.77 -11.22
CA LEU A 159 16.62 -0.72 -10.32
C LEU A 159 16.20 0.67 -10.83
N ALA A 160 16.32 0.93 -12.13
CA ALA A 160 15.84 2.16 -12.74
C ALA A 160 14.31 2.28 -12.68
N CYS A 161 13.59 1.22 -13.07
CA CYS A 161 12.13 1.10 -13.02
C CYS A 161 11.60 1.39 -11.60
N PHE A 162 12.18 0.74 -10.57
CA PHE A 162 11.82 0.93 -9.17
C PHE A 162 12.12 2.34 -8.68
N ALA A 163 13.26 2.92 -9.05
CA ALA A 163 13.62 4.27 -8.64
C ALA A 163 12.70 5.33 -9.26
N ASP A 164 12.25 5.16 -10.51
CA ASP A 164 11.23 6.01 -11.13
C ASP A 164 9.90 5.93 -10.34
N ASP A 165 9.48 4.71 -9.97
CA ASP A 165 8.22 4.50 -9.25
C ASP A 165 8.26 4.98 -7.79
N VAL A 166 9.42 4.92 -7.13
CA VAL A 166 9.64 5.52 -5.80
C VAL A 166 9.65 7.05 -5.88
N GLU A 167 10.30 7.63 -6.89
CA GLU A 167 10.30 9.08 -7.11
C GLU A 167 8.89 9.62 -7.33
N ASP A 168 8.09 8.98 -8.20
CA ASP A 168 6.69 9.37 -8.40
C ASP A 168 5.86 9.24 -7.11
N TYR A 169 6.08 8.19 -6.32
CA TYR A 169 5.43 8.02 -5.02
C TYR A 169 5.76 9.14 -4.04
N LEU A 170 7.04 9.44 -3.84
CA LEU A 170 7.48 10.46 -2.88
C LEU A 170 7.03 11.86 -3.31
N LEU A 171 7.12 12.19 -4.60
CA LEU A 171 6.65 13.47 -5.12
C LEU A 171 5.12 13.61 -5.04
N ALA A 172 4.37 12.53 -5.27
CA ALA A 172 2.92 12.53 -5.09
C ALA A 172 2.53 12.76 -3.62
N ASN A 173 3.20 12.10 -2.67
CA ASN A 173 2.95 12.29 -1.23
C ASN A 173 3.32 13.72 -0.79
N ARG A 174 4.46 14.26 -1.27
CA ARG A 174 4.83 15.67 -1.05
C ARG A 174 3.76 16.63 -1.55
N MET A 175 3.23 16.39 -2.75
CA MET A 175 2.17 17.21 -3.32
C MET A 175 0.88 17.08 -2.51
N GLU A 176 0.49 15.86 -2.14
CA GLU A 176 -0.69 15.60 -1.33
C GLU A 176 -0.60 16.32 0.02
N ARG A 177 0.52 16.21 0.75
CA ARG A 177 0.75 16.95 2.01
C ARG A 177 0.49 18.45 1.84
N LYS A 178 0.96 19.05 0.75
CA LYS A 178 0.81 20.50 0.46
C LYS A 178 -0.61 20.87 0.04
N VAL A 179 -1.24 20.05 -0.81
CA VAL A 179 -2.60 20.28 -1.32
C VAL A 179 -3.64 20.00 -0.23
N HIS A 180 -3.36 19.11 0.72
CA HIS A 180 -4.26 18.79 1.83
C HIS A 180 -4.55 19.96 2.77
N VAL A 181 -3.69 20.97 2.76
CA VAL A 181 -3.91 22.23 3.49
C VAL A 181 -5.03 23.06 2.85
N SER A 182 -5.52 22.70 1.66
CA SER A 182 -6.73 23.26 1.06
C SER A 182 -7.95 22.41 1.41
N ASP A 183 -9.05 23.04 1.84
CA ASP A 183 -10.37 22.41 2.09
C ASP A 183 -11.04 21.85 0.81
N ASN A 184 -10.29 21.63 -0.27
CA ASN A 184 -10.83 21.29 -1.58
C ASN A 184 -10.77 19.78 -1.85
N VAL A 185 -11.92 19.12 -1.78
CA VAL A 185 -12.06 17.70 -2.14
C VAL A 185 -11.91 17.53 -3.65
N MET A 186 -10.95 16.71 -4.10
CA MET A 186 -10.74 16.40 -5.52
C MET A 186 -11.97 15.73 -6.14
N LYS A 187 -12.19 15.94 -7.44
CA LYS A 187 -13.19 15.16 -8.20
C LYS A 187 -12.69 13.72 -8.36
N PRO A 188 -13.58 12.71 -8.41
CA PRO A 188 -13.18 11.32 -8.61
C PRO A 188 -12.27 11.08 -9.83
N ALA A 189 -12.52 11.80 -10.94
CA ALA A 189 -11.72 11.71 -12.17
C ALA A 189 -10.26 12.19 -12.00
N ASP A 190 -10.00 13.09 -11.06
CA ASP A 190 -8.66 13.61 -10.73
C ASP A 190 -8.03 12.80 -9.60
N TYR A 191 -8.85 12.39 -8.62
CA TYR A 191 -8.42 11.60 -7.48
C TYR A 191 -7.89 10.22 -7.88
N ILE A 192 -8.61 9.48 -8.74
CA ILE A 192 -8.23 8.10 -9.08
C ILE A 192 -6.83 8.03 -9.71
N PRO A 193 -6.47 8.83 -10.74
CA PRO A 193 -5.11 8.85 -11.25
C PRO A 193 -4.07 9.26 -10.20
N CYS A 194 -4.37 10.28 -9.39
CA CYS A 194 -3.48 10.73 -8.32
C CYS A 194 -3.21 9.63 -7.28
N ARG A 195 -4.27 8.93 -6.84
CA ARG A 195 -4.23 7.88 -5.83
C ARG A 195 -3.35 6.70 -6.21
N ARG A 196 -3.23 6.40 -7.51
CA ARG A 196 -2.32 5.36 -8.02
C ARG A 196 -0.85 5.66 -7.74
N SER A 197 -0.47 6.93 -7.66
CA SER A 197 0.88 7.37 -7.31
C SER A 197 1.08 7.41 -5.79
N LEU A 198 0.03 7.60 -5.01
CA LEU A 198 0.10 7.67 -3.54
C LEU A 198 0.20 6.29 -2.85
N SER A 199 -0.02 5.18 -3.54
CA SER A 199 -0.22 3.86 -2.92
C SER A 199 1.03 2.97 -2.82
N ALA A 200 2.17 3.43 -3.36
CA ALA A 200 3.42 2.66 -3.53
C ALA A 200 3.27 1.30 -4.25
N CYS A 201 2.10 1.00 -4.85
CA CYS A 201 1.81 -0.31 -5.43
C CYS A 201 2.75 -0.67 -6.58
N ARG A 202 3.12 0.32 -7.42
CA ARG A 202 4.01 0.08 -8.56
C ARG A 202 5.41 -0.37 -8.10
N ALA A 203 5.98 0.32 -7.10
CA ALA A 203 7.21 -0.09 -6.46
C ALA A 203 7.11 -1.51 -5.84
N GLY A 204 5.97 -1.86 -5.24
CA GLY A 204 5.71 -3.23 -4.77
C GLY A 204 5.67 -4.28 -5.89
N PHE A 205 5.06 -3.96 -7.03
CA PHE A 205 5.06 -4.85 -8.20
C PHE A 205 6.47 -5.02 -8.78
N ASP A 206 7.26 -3.95 -8.83
CA ASP A 206 8.65 -4.00 -9.28
C ASP A 206 9.50 -4.90 -8.39
N VAL A 207 9.32 -4.81 -7.06
CA VAL A 207 9.99 -5.68 -6.10
C VAL A 207 9.67 -7.15 -6.36
N GLY A 208 8.39 -7.48 -6.58
CA GLY A 208 7.97 -8.83 -6.92
C GLY A 208 8.52 -9.31 -8.26
N ALA A 209 8.54 -8.43 -9.26
CA ALA A 209 8.95 -8.77 -10.63
C ALA A 209 10.46 -9.00 -10.73
N ALA A 210 11.26 -8.15 -10.08
CA ALA A 210 12.69 -8.33 -9.91
C ALA A 210 13.00 -9.64 -9.17
N LEU A 211 12.30 -9.92 -8.07
CA LEU A 211 12.48 -11.16 -7.30
C LEU A 211 12.23 -12.43 -8.14
N LEU A 212 11.27 -12.39 -9.07
CA LEU A 212 10.97 -13.50 -9.96
C LEU A 212 11.81 -13.53 -11.24
N GLY A 213 12.74 -12.58 -11.43
CA GLY A 213 13.59 -12.50 -12.61
C GLY A 213 12.84 -12.19 -13.90
N ILE A 214 11.70 -11.50 -13.81
CA ILE A 214 10.91 -11.06 -14.97
C ILE A 214 11.72 -10.01 -15.75
N ASP A 215 11.57 -9.92 -17.06
CA ASP A 215 12.21 -8.88 -17.88
C ASP A 215 11.51 -7.50 -17.74
N CYS A 216 12.19 -6.45 -17.23
CA CYS A 216 11.55 -5.12 -17.07
C CYS A 216 11.10 -4.54 -18.41
N ALA A 217 11.91 -4.64 -19.46
CA ALA A 217 11.62 -4.03 -20.76
C ALA A 217 10.35 -4.63 -21.40
N LYS A 218 10.16 -5.95 -21.26
CA LYS A 218 8.91 -6.61 -21.70
C LYS A 218 7.69 -6.13 -20.93
N ILE A 219 7.79 -6.02 -19.61
CA ILE A 219 6.67 -5.55 -18.79
C ILE A 219 6.33 -4.10 -19.10
N ARG A 220 7.34 -3.21 -19.19
CA ARG A 220 7.14 -1.78 -19.44
C ARG A 220 6.60 -1.49 -20.85
N SER A 221 6.89 -2.33 -21.84
CA SER A 221 6.33 -2.22 -23.19
C SER A 221 4.98 -2.94 -23.38
N SER A 222 4.55 -3.77 -22.43
CA SER A 222 3.32 -4.54 -22.50
C SER A 222 2.10 -3.72 -22.05
N GLU A 223 1.22 -3.40 -23.00
CA GLU A 223 -0.04 -2.72 -22.69
C GLU A 223 -0.91 -3.52 -21.73
N ILE A 224 -1.00 -4.83 -21.90
CA ILE A 224 -1.80 -5.69 -21.03
C ILE A 224 -1.23 -5.71 -19.61
N ALA A 225 0.10 -5.74 -19.44
CA ALA A 225 0.73 -5.67 -18.12
C ALA A 225 0.43 -4.33 -17.43
N ARG A 226 0.47 -3.22 -18.17
CA ARG A 226 0.11 -1.89 -17.66
C ARG A 226 -1.35 -1.81 -17.20
N VAL A 227 -2.28 -2.38 -17.97
CA VAL A 227 -3.71 -2.44 -17.59
C VAL A 227 -3.89 -3.26 -16.32
N MET A 228 -3.25 -4.43 -16.24
CA MET A 228 -3.31 -5.29 -15.05
C MET A 228 -2.74 -4.60 -13.81
N ALA A 229 -1.57 -3.95 -13.91
CA ALA A 229 -1.00 -3.16 -12.83
C ALA A 229 -1.93 -2.02 -12.37
N THR A 230 -2.59 -1.36 -13.32
CA THR A 230 -3.58 -0.30 -13.01
C THR A 230 -4.75 -0.84 -12.21
N LEU A 231 -5.35 -1.96 -12.65
CA LEU A 231 -6.46 -2.61 -11.93
C LEU A 231 -6.04 -3.09 -10.53
N GLY A 232 -4.85 -3.66 -10.41
CA GLY A 232 -4.32 -4.10 -9.11
C GLY A 232 -4.08 -2.95 -8.14
N ASN A 233 -3.54 -1.84 -8.64
CA ASN A 233 -3.31 -0.62 -7.86
C ASN A 233 -4.64 0.03 -7.44
N ASP A 234 -5.60 0.16 -8.37
CA ASP A 234 -6.94 0.67 -8.07
C ASP A 234 -7.61 -0.17 -6.97
N HIS A 235 -7.58 -1.50 -7.11
CA HIS A 235 -8.15 -2.38 -6.10
C HIS A 235 -7.46 -2.26 -4.74
N PHE A 236 -6.12 -2.25 -4.70
CA PHE A 236 -5.36 -2.08 -3.47
C PHE A 236 -5.69 -0.74 -2.78
N SER A 237 -5.67 0.34 -3.56
CA SER A 237 -5.86 1.69 -3.04
C SER A 237 -7.28 1.92 -2.55
N TRP A 238 -8.28 1.47 -3.29
CA TRP A 238 -9.68 1.65 -2.89
C TRP A 238 -10.08 0.72 -1.74
N LEU A 239 -9.42 -0.43 -1.56
CA LEU A 239 -9.55 -1.21 -0.32
C LEU A 239 -9.00 -0.42 0.88
N ASN A 240 -7.85 0.25 0.71
CA ASN A 240 -7.30 1.11 1.77
C ASN A 240 -8.27 2.25 2.11
N ASP A 241 -8.84 2.91 1.11
CA ASP A 241 -9.83 3.97 1.30
C ASP A 241 -11.10 3.43 1.99
N LEU A 242 -11.58 2.25 1.60
CA LEU A 242 -12.77 1.62 2.18
C LEU A 242 -12.59 1.30 3.66
N PHE A 243 -11.52 0.57 4.01
CA PHE A 243 -11.25 0.18 5.40
C PHE A 243 -10.66 1.34 6.23
N GLY A 244 -10.15 2.38 5.58
CA GLY A 244 -9.58 3.59 6.19
C GLY A 244 -10.59 4.72 6.44
N ILE A 245 -11.80 4.67 5.86
CA ILE A 245 -12.74 5.81 5.83
C ILE A 245 -13.02 6.45 7.20
N ASP A 246 -13.19 5.65 8.25
CA ASP A 246 -13.49 6.17 9.59
C ASP A 246 -12.29 6.86 10.24
N ARG A 247 -11.06 6.39 9.95
CA ARG A 247 -9.83 7.06 10.36
C ARG A 247 -9.70 8.37 9.61
N ASP A 248 -9.89 8.31 8.30
CA ASP A 248 -9.71 9.42 7.36
C ASP A 248 -10.65 10.58 7.69
N LEU A 249 -11.93 10.29 7.97
CA LEU A 249 -12.90 11.30 8.42
C LEU A 249 -12.56 11.89 9.80
N LYS A 250 -12.02 11.10 10.73
CA LYS A 250 -11.58 11.60 12.04
C LYS A 250 -10.38 12.53 11.93
N GLN A 251 -9.46 12.24 11.01
CA GLN A 251 -8.30 13.07 10.71
C GLN A 251 -8.64 14.30 9.85
N GLY A 252 -9.85 14.37 9.31
CA GLY A 252 -10.29 15.44 8.42
C GLY A 252 -9.56 15.42 7.08
N THR A 253 -9.21 14.24 6.57
CA THR A 253 -8.60 14.13 5.24
C THR A 253 -9.65 14.24 4.14
N ALA A 254 -9.25 14.82 3.01
CA ALA A 254 -10.02 14.85 1.77
C ALA A 254 -9.55 13.79 0.74
N SER A 255 -8.47 13.06 1.03
CA SER A 255 -7.86 12.08 0.13
C SER A 255 -8.38 10.69 0.47
N ASN A 256 -9.59 10.42 -0.03
CA ASN A 256 -10.22 9.12 0.07
C ASN A 256 -11.31 9.05 -1.01
N LEU A 257 -11.35 7.96 -1.79
CA LEU A 257 -12.31 7.82 -2.89
C LEU A 257 -13.77 8.01 -2.45
N ILE A 258 -14.15 7.49 -1.27
CA ILE A 258 -15.51 7.60 -0.73
C ILE A 258 -15.86 9.06 -0.45
N ILE A 259 -14.91 9.84 0.07
CA ILE A 259 -15.09 11.27 0.33
C ILE A 259 -15.25 12.03 -0.99
N CYS A 260 -14.42 11.73 -1.99
CA CYS A 260 -14.51 12.32 -3.32
C CYS A 260 -15.86 12.01 -4.00
N LEU A 261 -16.32 10.75 -3.95
CA LEU A 261 -17.60 10.33 -4.52
C LEU A 261 -18.78 10.95 -3.77
N ALA A 262 -18.72 11.03 -2.45
CA ALA A 262 -19.75 11.70 -1.65
C ALA A 262 -19.84 13.19 -1.97
N ALA A 263 -18.71 13.87 -2.15
CA ALA A 263 -18.69 15.30 -2.45
C ALA A 263 -19.21 15.64 -3.85
N HIS A 264 -18.97 14.79 -4.85
CA HIS A 264 -19.17 15.15 -6.27
C HIS A 264 -20.15 14.26 -7.04
N THR A 265 -20.64 13.16 -6.48
CA THR A 265 -21.45 12.18 -7.22
C THR A 265 -22.68 11.75 -6.44
N THR A 266 -22.50 11.11 -5.28
CA THR A 266 -23.62 10.51 -4.55
C THR A 266 -24.29 11.47 -3.57
N HIS A 267 -23.57 12.51 -3.14
CA HIS A 267 -24.02 13.45 -2.09
C HIS A 267 -24.36 12.76 -0.74
N ASP A 268 -23.85 11.53 -0.55
CA ASP A 268 -24.06 10.71 0.65
C ASP A 268 -22.90 9.71 0.83
N LEU A 269 -22.34 9.63 2.04
CA LEU A 269 -21.17 8.79 2.35
C LEU A 269 -21.50 7.28 2.30
N HIS A 270 -22.71 6.87 2.67
CA HIS A 270 -23.08 5.45 2.65
C HIS A 270 -23.31 4.97 1.21
N HIS A 271 -23.94 5.78 0.36
CA HIS A 271 -24.06 5.49 -1.07
C HIS A 271 -22.70 5.53 -1.77
N ALA A 272 -21.79 6.45 -1.40
CA ALA A 272 -20.43 6.48 -1.93
C ALA A 272 -19.63 5.24 -1.53
N LEU A 273 -19.81 4.75 -0.30
CA LEU A 273 -19.21 3.51 0.18
C LEU A 273 -19.74 2.32 -0.63
N ASP A 274 -21.06 2.22 -0.83
CA ASP A 274 -21.67 1.14 -1.62
C ASP A 274 -21.19 1.18 -3.09
N MET A 275 -21.08 2.39 -3.67
CA MET A 275 -20.51 2.58 -5.01
C MET A 275 -19.04 2.13 -5.07
N THR A 276 -18.24 2.43 -4.06
CA THR A 276 -16.83 1.99 -3.96
C THR A 276 -16.71 0.47 -3.89
N VAL A 277 -17.60 -0.20 -3.17
CA VAL A 277 -17.66 -1.68 -3.12
C VAL A 277 -17.97 -2.26 -4.51
N ASN A 278 -18.90 -1.66 -5.27
CA ASN A 278 -19.17 -2.10 -6.64
C ASN A 278 -17.96 -1.89 -7.56
N MET A 279 -17.29 -0.74 -7.46
CA MET A 279 -16.07 -0.46 -8.23
C MET A 279 -14.94 -1.47 -7.93
N LEU A 280 -14.76 -1.85 -6.66
CA LEU A 280 -13.83 -2.90 -6.25
C LEU A 280 -14.17 -4.26 -6.90
N ASN A 281 -15.45 -4.64 -6.89
CA ASN A 281 -15.93 -5.88 -7.49
C ASN A 281 -15.74 -5.91 -9.02
N GLU A 282 -16.05 -4.80 -9.70
CA GLU A 282 -15.89 -4.66 -11.15
C GLU A 282 -14.40 -4.71 -11.55
N THR A 283 -13.54 -4.04 -10.78
CA THR A 283 -12.08 -4.05 -10.97
C THR A 283 -11.52 -5.46 -10.83
N CYS A 284 -11.92 -6.19 -9.78
CA CYS A 284 -11.55 -7.60 -9.61
C CYS A 284 -12.02 -8.46 -10.78
N THR A 285 -13.29 -8.33 -11.18
CA THR A 285 -13.87 -9.12 -12.28
C THR A 285 -13.09 -8.90 -13.57
N THR A 286 -12.86 -7.64 -13.93
CA THR A 286 -12.08 -7.26 -15.12
C THR A 286 -10.67 -7.82 -15.07
N PHE A 287 -10.00 -7.73 -13.92
CA PHE A 287 -8.65 -8.27 -13.75
C PHE A 287 -8.60 -9.78 -14.01
N PHE A 288 -9.52 -10.55 -13.40
CA PHE A 288 -9.52 -12.00 -13.55
C PHE A 288 -9.92 -12.44 -14.96
N GLU A 289 -10.78 -11.72 -15.66
CA GLU A 289 -11.08 -11.97 -17.08
C GLU A 289 -9.82 -11.77 -17.95
N LEU A 290 -9.09 -10.67 -17.73
CA LEU A 290 -7.85 -10.39 -18.44
C LEU A 290 -6.74 -11.42 -18.14
N GLU A 291 -6.62 -11.86 -16.89
CA GLU A 291 -5.64 -12.89 -16.49
C GLU A 291 -5.83 -14.21 -17.27
N HIS A 292 -7.07 -14.53 -17.63
CA HIS A 292 -7.41 -15.73 -18.42
C HIS A 292 -7.40 -15.49 -19.94
N SER A 293 -7.00 -14.31 -20.40
CA SER A 293 -6.93 -14.00 -21.83
C SER A 293 -5.71 -14.66 -22.50
N GLU A 294 -5.81 -14.93 -23.80
CA GLU A 294 -4.68 -15.45 -24.60
C GLU A 294 -3.50 -14.48 -24.64
N HIS A 295 -3.74 -13.17 -24.53
CA HIS A 295 -2.69 -12.15 -24.48
C HIS A 295 -1.79 -12.32 -23.25
N VAL A 296 -2.39 -12.57 -22.08
CA VAL A 296 -1.62 -12.90 -20.88
C VAL A 296 -0.97 -14.27 -21.05
N ARG A 297 -1.71 -15.28 -21.53
CA ARG A 297 -1.19 -16.65 -21.64
C ARG A 297 -0.03 -16.81 -22.62
N ALA A 298 0.07 -15.99 -23.66
CA ALA A 298 1.09 -16.14 -24.69
C ALA A 298 2.51 -15.82 -24.19
N ASP A 299 2.65 -14.83 -23.30
CA ASP A 299 3.97 -14.34 -22.85
C ASP A 299 4.28 -14.79 -21.40
N PRO A 300 5.34 -15.58 -21.17
CA PRO A 300 5.71 -16.05 -19.83
C PRO A 300 5.94 -14.97 -18.79
N ASP A 301 6.55 -13.85 -19.17
CA ASP A 301 6.87 -12.75 -18.27
C ASP A 301 5.59 -12.02 -17.87
N VAL A 302 4.68 -11.79 -18.83
CA VAL A 302 3.36 -11.21 -18.56
C VAL A 302 2.52 -12.14 -17.68
N ARG A 303 2.56 -13.47 -17.88
CA ARG A 303 1.87 -14.44 -17.00
C ARG A 303 2.42 -14.44 -15.57
N LEU A 304 3.72 -14.27 -15.38
CA LEU A 304 4.29 -14.19 -14.04
C LEU A 304 3.94 -12.86 -13.38
N TYR A 305 4.01 -11.77 -14.15
CA TYR A 305 3.62 -10.44 -13.68
C TYR A 305 2.14 -10.39 -13.28
N SER A 306 1.25 -11.02 -14.04
CA SER A 306 -0.17 -11.12 -13.66
C SER A 306 -0.36 -11.85 -12.32
N GLN A 307 0.45 -12.87 -12.03
CA GLN A 307 0.40 -13.58 -10.75
C GLN A 307 0.89 -12.74 -9.56
N ILE A 308 1.84 -11.83 -9.79
CA ILE A 308 2.26 -10.83 -8.78
C ILE A 308 1.06 -9.94 -8.45
N VAL A 309 0.45 -9.34 -9.47
CA VAL A 309 -0.69 -8.43 -9.27
C VAL A 309 -1.88 -9.16 -8.63
N ARG A 310 -2.16 -10.40 -9.05
CA ARG A 310 -3.18 -11.27 -8.43
C ARG A 310 -2.90 -11.49 -6.95
N SER A 311 -1.65 -11.80 -6.60
CA SER A 311 -1.24 -12.00 -5.20
C SER A 311 -1.44 -10.72 -4.39
N SER A 312 -1.19 -9.55 -4.96
CA SER A 312 -1.47 -8.26 -4.30
C SER A 312 -2.97 -8.04 -4.06
N ILE A 313 -3.83 -8.26 -5.07
CA ILE A 313 -5.29 -8.12 -4.95
C ILE A 313 -5.84 -9.02 -3.84
N VAL A 314 -5.52 -10.32 -3.92
CA VAL A 314 -6.03 -11.34 -3.01
C VAL A 314 -5.40 -11.19 -1.62
N GLY A 315 -4.11 -10.89 -1.59
CA GLY A 315 -3.32 -10.79 -0.37
C GLY A 315 -3.70 -9.59 0.48
N THR A 316 -3.87 -8.42 -0.12
CA THR A 316 -4.29 -7.22 0.59
C THR A 316 -5.70 -7.37 1.17
N LEU A 317 -6.67 -7.89 0.41
CA LEU A 317 -8.00 -8.20 0.95
C LEU A 317 -7.93 -9.16 2.14
N SER A 318 -7.12 -10.21 2.00
CA SER A 318 -6.91 -11.20 3.08
C SER A 318 -6.29 -10.57 4.32
N TRP A 319 -5.36 -9.61 4.14
CA TRP A 319 -4.74 -8.89 5.25
C TRP A 319 -5.76 -7.99 5.96
N TYR A 320 -6.56 -7.21 5.24
CA TYR A 320 -7.63 -6.40 5.85
C TYR A 320 -8.61 -7.26 6.65
N TYR A 321 -8.99 -8.43 6.13
CA TYR A 321 -9.87 -9.35 6.85
C TYR A 321 -9.25 -9.92 8.15
N ARG A 322 -7.93 -10.10 8.17
CA ARG A 322 -7.21 -10.68 9.33
C ARG A 322 -6.72 -9.63 10.32
N SER A 323 -6.47 -8.41 9.85
CA SER A 323 -5.72 -7.41 10.59
C SER A 323 -6.57 -6.79 11.68
N GLU A 324 -6.14 -6.97 12.93
CA GLU A 324 -6.76 -6.33 14.10
C GLU A 324 -6.76 -4.79 13.99
N ARG A 325 -5.84 -4.21 13.19
CA ARG A 325 -5.76 -2.77 12.88
C ARG A 325 -7.06 -2.21 12.29
N TYR A 326 -7.79 -3.02 11.52
CA TYR A 326 -9.05 -2.62 10.87
C TYR A 326 -10.27 -3.37 11.43
N ASN A 327 -10.04 -4.52 12.07
CA ASN A 327 -11.08 -5.42 12.55
C ASN A 327 -11.13 -5.51 14.08
N ALA A 328 -11.50 -4.42 14.75
CA ALA A 328 -11.80 -4.43 16.20
C ALA A 328 -12.95 -5.40 16.57
N ALA A 329 -13.79 -5.79 15.60
CA ALA A 329 -14.90 -6.73 15.78
C ALA A 329 -14.50 -8.22 15.70
N HIS A 330 -13.38 -8.56 15.05
CA HIS A 330 -12.97 -9.97 14.85
C HIS A 330 -12.05 -10.52 15.95
N ALA A 331 -11.49 -9.67 16.82
CA ALA A 331 -10.64 -10.05 17.93
C ALA A 331 -11.34 -10.88 19.04
N LYS A 332 -12.63 -11.24 18.86
CA LYS A 332 -13.42 -12.01 19.84
C LYS A 332 -13.89 -13.40 19.37
N GLN A 333 -13.45 -13.90 18.21
CA GLN A 333 -13.95 -15.19 17.70
C GLN A 333 -12.88 -16.19 17.24
N HIS A 334 -11.64 -16.09 17.72
CA HIS A 334 -10.69 -17.20 17.64
C HIS A 334 -10.14 -17.57 19.01
#